data_AF-A0A1G5F3D0-F1
#
_entry.id   AF-A0A1G5F3D0-F1
#
_cell.length_a   1.000
_cell.length_b   1.000
_cell.length_c   1.000
_cell.angle_alpha   90.00
_cell.angle_beta   90.00
_cell.angle_gamma   90.00
#
_symmetry.space_group_name_H-M   'P 1'
#
loop_
_entity.id
_entity.type
_entity.pdbx_description
1 polymer ?
#
loop_
_entity_poly.entity_id
_entity_poly.type
_entity_poly.pdbx_seq_one_letter_code
_entity_poly.pdbx_strand_id
1 'polypeptide(L)'
;MSNEDKEIHYAIGAHHFDSATSEEKQEALRQIIELHDAEITRQVLALGMNTQEEDLVRIEAWRALGMAGTSPLLTEILEAAGKLVRNPEEDEDVQIYALMALVLLPVTEAEIGLALDVIQSDAYILVRSAAFDIVKVNKHRPHAVLVLESLQTHPEFGTAAVRELQSIPGRDH
;
A
#
# COMPACT_ATOMS: atom_id res chain seq x y z
N MET A 1 -7.93 -17.29 28.37
CA MET A 1 -8.20 -15.99 27.71
C MET A 1 -9.10 -15.21 28.64
N SER A 2 -8.58 -14.11 29.19
CA SER A 2 -9.30 -13.24 30.11
C SER A 2 -10.36 -12.42 29.35
N ASN A 3 -11.37 -11.91 30.04
CA ASN A 3 -12.32 -10.96 29.45
C ASN A 3 -11.61 -9.66 29.00
N GLU A 4 -10.48 -9.31 29.61
CA GLU A 4 -9.65 -8.15 29.26
C GLU A 4 -8.98 -8.30 27.88
N ASP A 5 -8.58 -9.52 27.50
CA ASP A 5 -8.00 -9.78 26.17
C ASP A 5 -9.03 -9.60 25.04
N LYS A 6 -10.33 -9.75 25.38
CA LYS A 6 -11.44 -9.52 24.45
C LYS A 6 -11.84 -8.04 24.39
N GLU A 7 -11.67 -7.28 25.47
CA GLU A 7 -11.99 -5.84 25.49
C GLU A 7 -10.98 -5.02 24.68
N ILE A 8 -9.69 -5.36 24.69
CA ILE A 8 -8.67 -4.67 23.87
C ILE A 8 -8.94 -4.88 22.37
N HIS A 9 -9.37 -6.08 21.97
CA HIS A 9 -9.73 -6.36 20.58
C HIS A 9 -11.08 -5.75 20.14
N TYR A 10 -11.93 -5.33 21.09
CA TYR A 10 -13.25 -4.77 20.81
C TYR A 10 -13.29 -3.23 20.87
N ALA A 11 -12.23 -2.58 21.36
CA ALA A 11 -12.22 -1.14 21.60
C ALA A 11 -12.08 -0.28 20.32
N ILE A 12 -11.68 -0.86 19.19
CA ILE A 12 -11.66 -0.16 17.89
C ILE A 12 -13.07 -0.19 17.28
N GLY A 13 -14.03 0.37 18.01
CA GLY A 13 -15.42 0.46 17.59
C GLY A 13 -15.62 1.56 16.54
N ALA A 14 -16.48 1.25 15.57
CA ALA A 14 -16.92 2.01 14.40
C ALA A 14 -17.38 3.48 14.60
N HIS A 15 -17.29 4.05 15.81
CA HIS A 15 -17.73 5.41 16.14
C HIS A 15 -16.58 6.33 16.58
N HIS A 16 -15.33 5.86 16.53
CA HIS A 16 -14.22 6.55 17.20
C HIS A 16 -13.56 7.64 16.34
N PHE A 17 -13.50 7.50 15.01
CA PHE A 17 -12.66 8.38 14.21
C PHE A 17 -13.26 9.76 13.92
N ASP A 18 -14.58 9.89 13.76
CA ASP A 18 -15.20 11.17 13.38
C ASP A 18 -15.11 12.25 14.48
N SER A 19 -15.10 11.83 15.76
CA SER A 19 -15.00 12.73 16.91
C SER A 19 -13.61 12.79 17.55
N ALA A 20 -12.67 11.95 17.09
CA ALA A 20 -11.31 11.90 17.62
C ALA A 20 -10.43 13.01 17.07
N THR A 21 -9.49 13.44 17.90
CA THR A 21 -8.36 14.29 17.49
C THR A 21 -7.40 13.51 16.58
N SER A 22 -6.64 14.20 15.74
CA SER A 22 -5.68 13.58 14.81
C SER A 22 -4.66 12.68 15.52
N GLU A 23 -4.22 13.04 16.73
CA GLU A 23 -3.32 12.23 17.55
C GLU A 23 -3.98 10.92 18.00
N GLU A 24 -5.24 10.97 18.45
CA GLU A 24 -6.00 9.76 18.82
C GLU A 24 -6.24 8.85 17.61
N LYS A 25 -6.51 9.43 16.43
CA LYS A 25 -6.65 8.65 15.19
C LYS A 25 -5.34 7.96 14.83
N GLN A 26 -4.22 8.68 14.86
CA GLN A 26 -2.91 8.10 14.57
C GLN A 26 -2.57 6.96 15.52
N GLU A 27 -2.78 7.13 16.83
CA GLU A 27 -2.50 6.09 17.81
C GLU A 27 -3.40 4.85 17.60
N ALA A 28 -4.70 5.05 17.37
CA ALA A 28 -5.62 3.95 17.07
C ALA A 28 -5.21 3.19 15.79
N LEU A 29 -4.85 3.91 14.72
CA LEU A 29 -4.38 3.31 13.47
C LEU A 29 -3.05 2.57 13.66
N ARG A 30 -2.15 3.07 14.52
CA ARG A 30 -0.86 2.43 14.83
C ARG A 30 -1.01 1.06 15.49
N GLN A 31 -2.07 0.88 16.27
CA GLN A 31 -2.35 -0.37 16.99
C GLN A 31 -2.96 -1.46 16.09
N ILE A 32 -3.41 -1.12 14.88
CA ILE A 32 -3.92 -2.10 13.91
C ILE A 32 -2.75 -2.94 13.37
N ILE A 33 -2.76 -4.23 13.72
CA ILE A 33 -1.81 -5.24 13.22
C ILE A 33 -2.44 -6.21 12.21
N GLU A 34 -3.77 -6.31 12.21
CA GLU A 34 -4.56 -7.10 11.26
C GLU A 34 -5.91 -6.39 11.04
N LEU A 35 -6.45 -6.44 9.81
CA LEU A 35 -7.68 -5.73 9.47
C LEU A 35 -8.66 -6.64 8.71
N HIS A 36 -9.51 -7.34 9.46
CA HIS A 36 -10.50 -8.29 8.91
C HIS A 36 -11.94 -7.78 8.95
N ASP A 37 -12.25 -6.89 9.90
CA ASP A 37 -13.60 -6.36 10.06
C ASP A 37 -13.92 -5.37 8.94
N ALA A 38 -14.99 -5.63 8.19
CA ALA A 38 -15.35 -4.83 7.01
C ALA A 38 -15.74 -3.40 7.38
N GLU A 39 -16.36 -3.19 8.54
CA GLU A 39 -16.78 -1.85 8.97
C GLU A 39 -15.57 -1.01 9.37
N ILE A 40 -14.68 -1.56 10.20
CA ILE A 40 -13.43 -0.89 10.57
C ILE A 40 -12.58 -0.65 9.33
N THR A 41 -12.46 -1.64 8.43
CA THR A 41 -11.72 -1.48 7.16
C THR A 41 -12.25 -0.30 6.35
N ARG A 42 -13.58 -0.17 6.23
CA ARG A 42 -14.21 0.92 5.48
C ARG A 42 -13.90 2.28 6.09
N GLN A 43 -13.86 2.38 7.41
CA GLN A 43 -13.54 3.64 8.10
C GLN A 43 -12.08 4.03 7.93
N VAL A 44 -11.17 3.06 8.06
CA VAL A 44 -9.75 3.30 7.79
C VAL A 44 -9.54 3.72 6.33
N LEU A 45 -10.22 3.07 5.39
CA LEU A 45 -10.19 3.46 3.97
C LEU A 45 -10.74 4.87 3.75
N ALA A 46 -11.83 5.23 4.41
CA ALA A 46 -12.41 6.57 4.35
C ALA A 46 -11.43 7.64 4.87
N LEU A 47 -10.71 7.37 5.97
CA LEU A 47 -9.66 8.25 6.48
C LEU A 47 -8.53 8.42 5.47
N GLY A 48 -7.98 7.32 4.94
CA GLY A 48 -6.87 7.38 3.97
C GLY A 48 -7.21 8.16 2.69
N MET A 49 -8.48 8.13 2.29
CA MET A 49 -9.00 8.83 1.11
C MET A 49 -9.51 10.26 1.37
N ASN A 50 -9.58 10.70 2.63
CA ASN A 50 -10.11 12.01 2.97
C ASN A 50 -9.05 13.11 2.80
N THR A 51 -9.10 13.87 1.71
CA THR A 51 -8.15 14.97 1.44
C THR A 51 -8.29 16.18 2.37
N GLN A 52 -9.27 16.19 3.27
CA GLN A 52 -9.40 17.20 4.34
C GLN A 52 -8.84 16.72 5.67
N GLU A 53 -8.40 15.46 5.75
CA GLU A 53 -7.75 14.88 6.93
C GLU A 53 -6.25 15.19 6.92
N GLU A 54 -5.62 15.22 8.09
CA GLU A 54 -4.18 15.41 8.21
C GLU A 54 -3.40 14.29 7.51
N ASP A 55 -2.37 14.64 6.73
CA ASP A 55 -1.58 13.66 5.97
C ASP A 55 -0.96 12.58 6.86
N LEU A 56 -0.55 12.90 8.10
CA LEU A 56 -0.06 11.91 9.05
C LEU A 56 -1.11 10.86 9.43
N VAL A 57 -2.38 11.26 9.59
CA VAL A 57 -3.48 10.31 9.84
C VAL A 57 -3.71 9.44 8.60
N ARG A 58 -3.69 10.06 7.41
CA ARG A 58 -3.88 9.35 6.14
C ARG A 58 -2.77 8.34 5.87
N ILE A 59 -1.53 8.71 6.18
CA ILE A 59 -0.34 7.84 6.14
C ILE A 59 -0.53 6.61 7.05
N GLU A 60 -0.92 6.81 8.31
CA GLU A 60 -1.17 5.71 9.24
C GLU A 60 -2.35 4.84 8.81
N ALA A 61 -3.35 5.43 8.16
CA ALA A 61 -4.48 4.71 7.60
C ALA A 61 -4.03 3.78 6.47
N TRP A 62 -3.22 4.28 5.53
CA TRP A 62 -2.65 3.45 4.46
C TRP A 62 -1.72 2.35 4.98
N ARG A 63 -0.91 2.66 6.00
CA ARG A 63 -0.11 1.65 6.70
C ARG A 63 -1.00 0.53 7.26
N ALA A 64 -2.10 0.87 7.93
CA ALA A 64 -3.05 -0.09 8.48
C ALA A 64 -3.79 -0.88 7.39
N LEU A 65 -4.13 -0.26 6.26
CA LEU A 65 -4.76 -0.94 5.11
C LEU A 65 -3.84 -1.99 4.48
N GLY A 66 -2.52 -1.86 4.61
CA GLY A 66 -1.57 -2.91 4.25
C GLY A 66 -1.79 -4.23 5.00
N MET A 67 -2.50 -4.20 6.15
CA MET A 67 -2.85 -5.38 6.96
C MET A 67 -4.19 -6.01 6.56
N ALA A 68 -4.82 -5.55 5.47
CA ALA A 68 -6.16 -5.95 5.03
C ALA A 68 -6.16 -7.05 3.96
N GLY A 69 -5.09 -7.87 3.87
CA GLY A 69 -4.89 -8.84 2.79
C GLY A 69 -6.00 -9.89 2.63
N THR A 70 -6.78 -10.15 3.68
CA THR A 70 -7.93 -11.08 3.68
C THR A 70 -9.26 -10.37 3.88
N SER A 71 -9.29 -9.04 3.85
CA SER A 71 -10.50 -8.25 4.04
C SER A 71 -11.47 -8.46 2.87
N PRO A 72 -12.79 -8.51 3.11
CA PRO A 72 -13.78 -8.52 2.03
C PRO A 72 -13.74 -7.23 1.18
N LEU A 73 -13.10 -6.15 1.67
CA LEU A 73 -12.96 -4.89 0.95
C LEU A 73 -11.65 -4.79 0.15
N LEU A 74 -10.87 -5.87 0.03
CA LEU A 74 -9.58 -5.85 -0.65
C LEU A 74 -9.66 -5.17 -2.04
N THR A 75 -10.63 -5.52 -2.87
CA THR A 75 -10.80 -4.90 -4.20
C THR A 75 -11.00 -3.39 -4.11
N GLU A 76 -11.82 -2.91 -3.17
CA GLU A 76 -12.05 -1.48 -2.96
C GLU A 76 -10.77 -0.76 -2.51
N ILE A 77 -9.95 -1.41 -1.68
CA ILE A 77 -8.67 -0.87 -1.21
C ILE A 77 -7.68 -0.74 -2.37
N LEU A 78 -7.55 -1.78 -3.21
CA LEU A 78 -6.65 -1.77 -4.38
C LEU A 78 -7.05 -0.67 -5.37
N GLU A 79 -8.35 -0.54 -5.65
CA GLU A 79 -8.88 0.51 -6.52
C GLU A 79 -8.64 1.91 -5.96
N ALA A 80 -8.83 2.09 -4.65
CA ALA A 80 -8.59 3.36 -3.97
C ALA A 80 -7.11 3.76 -4.00
N ALA A 81 -6.20 2.81 -3.73
CA ALA A 81 -4.76 3.05 -3.82
C ALA A 81 -4.36 3.46 -5.23
N GLY A 82 -4.90 2.78 -6.24
CA GLY A 82 -4.65 3.11 -7.65
C GLY A 82 -5.20 4.47 -8.07
N LYS A 83 -6.27 4.98 -7.45
CA LYS A 83 -6.76 6.35 -7.68
C LYS A 83 -5.83 7.38 -7.04
N LEU A 84 -5.45 7.14 -5.79
CA LEU A 84 -4.60 8.04 -5.01
C LEU A 84 -3.21 8.19 -5.64
N VAL A 85 -2.57 7.09 -5.99
CA VAL A 85 -1.23 7.07 -6.62
C VAL A 85 -1.20 7.77 -7.97
N ARG A 86 -2.33 7.80 -8.70
CA ARG A 86 -2.42 8.49 -10.00
C ARG A 86 -2.76 9.97 -9.87
N ASN A 87 -3.03 10.48 -8.68
CA ASN A 87 -3.37 11.88 -8.47
C ASN A 87 -2.08 12.71 -8.32
N PRO A 88 -1.70 13.56 -9.30
CA PRO A 88 -0.46 14.34 -9.22
C PRO A 88 -0.51 15.45 -8.16
N GLU A 89 -1.69 15.81 -7.67
CA GLU A 89 -1.89 16.81 -6.62
C GLU A 89 -1.91 16.19 -5.21
N GLU A 90 -1.75 14.86 -5.11
CA GLU A 90 -1.67 14.18 -3.83
C GLU A 90 -0.30 14.39 -3.19
N ASP A 91 -0.28 14.41 -1.86
CA ASP A 91 0.96 14.44 -1.11
C ASP A 91 1.81 13.17 -1.37
N GLU A 92 3.10 13.37 -1.64
CA GLU A 92 4.02 12.31 -2.04
C GLU A 92 4.19 11.25 -0.94
N ASP A 93 4.15 11.63 0.34
CA ASP A 93 4.24 10.68 1.45
C ASP A 93 2.98 9.81 1.54
N VAL A 94 1.80 10.39 1.31
CA VAL A 94 0.54 9.62 1.25
C VAL A 94 0.56 8.64 0.05
N GLN A 95 1.04 9.07 -1.11
CA GLN A 95 1.23 8.18 -2.28
C GLN A 95 2.20 7.03 -1.96
N ILE A 96 3.34 7.33 -1.32
CA ILE A 96 4.32 6.33 -0.91
C ILE A 96 3.68 5.30 0.02
N TYR A 97 2.91 5.72 1.02
CA TYR A 97 2.27 4.79 1.94
C TYR A 97 1.14 3.97 1.30
N ALA A 98 0.41 4.52 0.33
CA ALA A 98 -0.53 3.72 -0.47
C ALA A 98 0.20 2.65 -1.30
N LEU A 99 1.34 2.98 -1.91
CA LEU A 99 2.19 2.00 -2.61
C LEU A 99 2.76 0.95 -1.65
N MET A 100 3.23 1.36 -0.47
CA MET A 100 3.71 0.43 0.56
C MET A 100 2.60 -0.50 1.06
N ALA A 101 1.35 -0.03 1.15
CA ALA A 101 0.21 -0.89 1.43
C ALA A 101 0.04 -1.96 0.33
N LEU A 102 0.13 -1.57 -0.94
CA LEU A 102 0.08 -2.51 -2.07
C LEU A 102 1.20 -3.56 -2.04
N VAL A 103 2.39 -3.22 -1.53
CA VAL A 103 3.49 -4.20 -1.36
C VAL A 103 3.08 -5.35 -0.43
N LEU A 104 2.23 -5.09 0.57
CA LEU A 104 1.79 -6.07 1.58
C LEU A 104 0.53 -6.84 1.17
N LEU A 105 -0.23 -6.31 0.21
CA LEU A 105 -1.51 -6.88 -0.20
C LEU A 105 -1.33 -7.92 -1.33
N PRO A 106 -2.28 -8.86 -1.46
CA PRO A 106 -2.32 -9.77 -2.61
C PRO A 106 -2.73 -9.02 -3.87
N VAL A 107 -1.75 -8.39 -4.51
CA VAL A 107 -1.92 -7.64 -5.76
C VAL A 107 -2.12 -8.55 -6.97
N THR A 108 -2.65 -7.99 -8.04
CA THR A 108 -2.86 -8.64 -9.33
C THR A 108 -1.95 -8.06 -10.41
N GLU A 109 -2.13 -8.47 -11.68
CA GLU A 109 -1.43 -7.83 -12.80
C GLU A 109 -1.76 -6.33 -12.92
N ALA A 110 -2.96 -5.91 -12.49
CA ALA A 110 -3.38 -4.51 -12.57
C ALA A 110 -2.49 -3.59 -11.73
N GLU A 111 -2.19 -3.98 -10.48
CA GLU A 111 -1.34 -3.18 -9.60
C GLU A 111 0.14 -3.26 -9.98
N ILE A 112 0.60 -4.37 -10.56
CA ILE A 112 1.95 -4.46 -11.14
C ILE A 112 2.06 -3.53 -12.36
N GLY A 113 1.02 -3.45 -13.19
CA GLY A 113 0.94 -2.50 -14.30
C GLY A 113 0.95 -1.05 -13.82
N LEU A 114 0.13 -0.73 -12.81
CA LEU A 114 0.16 0.57 -12.13
C LEU A 114 1.58 0.92 -11.64
N ALA A 115 2.28 -0.03 -11.02
CA ALA A 115 3.64 0.20 -10.56
C ALA A 115 4.58 0.54 -11.72
N LEU A 116 4.48 -0.14 -12.87
CA LEU A 116 5.24 0.22 -14.06
C LEU A 116 4.91 1.64 -14.55
N ASP A 117 3.62 2.00 -14.62
CA ASP A 117 3.20 3.34 -15.04
C ASP A 117 3.83 4.42 -14.16
N VAL A 118 3.86 4.21 -12.84
CA VAL A 118 4.49 5.13 -11.87
C VAL A 118 6.00 5.17 -12.06
N ILE A 119 6.67 4.02 -12.22
CA ILE A 119 8.12 3.97 -12.43
C ILE A 119 8.52 4.75 -13.69
N GLN A 120 7.70 4.71 -14.73
CA GLN A 120 7.96 5.38 -16.01
C GLN A 120 7.54 6.86 -16.04
N SER A 121 6.81 7.34 -15.03
CA SER A 121 6.41 8.74 -14.95
C SER A 121 7.53 9.65 -14.45
N ASP A 122 7.23 10.94 -14.39
CA ASP A 122 8.04 11.99 -13.79
C ASP A 122 7.76 12.20 -12.29
N ALA A 123 7.06 11.26 -11.65
CA ALA A 123 6.80 11.31 -10.20
C ALA A 123 8.11 11.40 -9.39
N TYR A 124 7.99 11.87 -8.15
CA TYR A 124 9.12 11.94 -7.25
C TYR A 124 9.82 10.58 -7.07
N ILE A 125 11.15 10.59 -6.97
CA ILE A 125 11.97 9.38 -7.01
C ILE A 125 11.62 8.38 -5.90
N LEU A 126 11.15 8.85 -4.74
CA LEU A 126 10.73 7.96 -3.64
C LEU A 126 9.38 7.30 -3.94
N VAL A 127 8.44 7.99 -4.58
CA VAL A 127 7.18 7.41 -5.08
C VAL A 127 7.50 6.31 -6.11
N ARG A 128 8.40 6.60 -7.05
CA ARG A 128 8.85 5.62 -8.08
C ARG A 128 9.58 4.43 -7.46
N SER A 129 10.34 4.66 -6.39
CA SER A 129 11.01 3.60 -5.63
C SER A 129 10.01 2.69 -4.90
N ALA A 130 8.98 3.26 -4.28
CA ALA A 130 7.91 2.50 -3.64
C ALA A 130 7.12 1.65 -4.67
N ALA A 131 6.87 2.19 -5.86
CA ALA A 131 6.28 1.42 -6.96
C ALA A 131 7.19 0.27 -7.42
N PHE A 132 8.50 0.49 -7.50
CA PHE A 132 9.46 -0.57 -7.83
C PHE A 132 9.46 -1.72 -6.81
N ASP A 133 9.19 -1.44 -5.53
CA ASP A 133 9.07 -2.47 -4.50
C ASP A 133 7.89 -3.42 -4.73
N ILE A 134 6.78 -2.95 -5.30
CA ILE A 134 5.64 -3.80 -5.69
C ILE A 134 6.11 -4.85 -6.72
N VAL A 135 6.87 -4.42 -7.73
CA VAL A 135 7.41 -5.31 -8.77
C VAL A 135 8.38 -6.32 -8.15
N LYS A 136 9.28 -5.86 -7.28
CA LYS A 136 10.29 -6.71 -6.61
C LYS A 136 9.66 -7.83 -5.78
N VAL A 137 8.70 -7.50 -4.93
CA VAL A 137 8.04 -8.49 -4.06
C VAL A 137 7.25 -9.52 -4.89
N ASN A 138 6.75 -9.09 -6.05
CA ASN A 138 5.98 -9.94 -6.96
C ASN A 138 6.80 -10.62 -8.06
N LYS A 139 8.14 -10.59 -8.01
CA LYS A 139 9.04 -11.16 -9.06
C LYS A 139 8.92 -12.68 -9.28
N HIS A 140 8.15 -13.38 -8.45
CA HIS A 140 7.76 -14.78 -8.68
C HIS A 140 6.65 -14.93 -9.72
N ARG A 141 6.00 -13.83 -10.14
CA ARG A 141 4.93 -13.80 -11.12
C ARG A 141 5.47 -13.44 -12.52
N PRO A 142 4.97 -14.09 -13.60
CA PRO A 142 5.42 -13.79 -14.96
C PRO A 142 5.29 -12.31 -15.36
N HIS A 143 4.21 -11.65 -14.95
CA HIS A 143 4.01 -10.24 -15.31
C HIS A 143 5.03 -9.31 -14.66
N ALA A 144 5.37 -9.51 -13.38
CA ALA A 144 6.41 -8.74 -12.71
C ALA A 144 7.79 -8.97 -13.34
N VAL A 145 8.06 -10.19 -13.82
CA VAL A 145 9.27 -10.51 -14.57
C VAL A 145 9.36 -9.69 -15.87
N LEU A 146 8.28 -9.63 -16.65
CA LEU A 146 8.23 -8.82 -17.87
C LEU A 146 8.46 -7.34 -17.58
N VAL A 147 7.90 -6.82 -16.49
CA VAL A 147 8.15 -5.46 -16.02
C VAL A 147 9.64 -5.25 -15.74
N LEU A 148 10.27 -6.12 -14.95
CA LEU A 148 11.71 -6.02 -14.67
C LEU A 148 12.56 -6.08 -15.95
N GLU A 149 12.21 -6.94 -16.91
CA GLU A 149 12.90 -7.04 -18.20
C GLU A 149 12.83 -5.74 -18.98
N SER A 150 11.65 -5.10 -19.01
CA SER A 150 11.44 -3.81 -19.68
C SER A 150 12.23 -2.66 -19.03
N LEU A 151 12.50 -2.77 -17.73
CA LEU A 151 13.19 -1.74 -16.96
C LEU A 151 14.72 -1.83 -17.04
N GLN A 152 15.32 -2.86 -17.64
CA GLN A 152 16.78 -3.04 -17.63
C GLN A 152 17.59 -1.86 -18.19
N THR A 153 17.02 -1.09 -19.12
CA THR A 153 17.65 0.11 -19.70
C THR A 153 17.17 1.41 -19.06
N HIS A 154 16.35 1.33 -18.03
CA HIS A 154 15.80 2.49 -17.34
C HIS A 154 16.92 3.23 -16.58
N PRO A 155 17.02 4.57 -16.68
CA PRO A 155 18.14 5.34 -16.14
C PRO A 155 18.33 5.17 -14.62
N GLU A 156 17.25 5.21 -13.84
CA GLU A 156 17.34 5.07 -12.37
C GLU A 156 17.22 3.61 -11.90
N PHE A 157 16.27 2.85 -12.45
CA PHE A 157 15.95 1.50 -11.97
C PHE A 157 16.62 0.34 -12.73
N GLY A 158 17.35 0.59 -13.83
CA GLY A 158 17.85 -0.49 -14.69
C GLY A 158 18.82 -1.46 -14.02
N THR A 159 19.81 -0.92 -13.31
CA THR A 159 20.76 -1.75 -12.52
C THR A 159 20.03 -2.57 -11.46
N ALA A 160 19.02 -1.99 -10.80
CA ALA A 160 18.23 -2.70 -9.81
C ALA A 160 17.37 -3.80 -10.46
N ALA A 161 16.76 -3.52 -11.61
CA ALA A 161 15.96 -4.49 -12.36
C ALA A 161 16.78 -5.71 -12.80
N VAL A 162 17.99 -5.49 -13.33
CA VAL A 162 18.92 -6.57 -13.68
C VAL A 162 19.25 -7.43 -12.46
N ARG A 163 19.57 -6.81 -11.33
CA ARG A 163 19.89 -7.53 -10.08
C ARG A 163 18.72 -8.39 -9.60
N GLU A 164 17.50 -7.86 -9.67
CA GLU A 164 16.31 -8.58 -9.23
C GLU A 164 15.99 -9.76 -10.16
N LEU A 165 16.16 -9.61 -11.48
CA LEU A 165 16.02 -10.70 -12.45
C LEU A 165 17.00 -11.84 -12.18
N GLN A 166 18.27 -11.50 -11.87
CA GLN A 166 19.32 -12.49 -11.55
C GLN A 166 19.07 -13.22 -10.23
N SER A 167 18.30 -12.62 -9.32
CA SER A 167 17.96 -13.25 -8.05
C SER A 167 16.82 -14.28 -8.14
N ILE A 168 16.18 -14.42 -9.32
CA ILE A 168 15.08 -15.38 -9.53
C ILE A 168 15.68 -16.79 -9.69
N PRO A 169 15.32 -17.76 -8.82
CA PRO A 169 15.82 -19.13 -8.93
C PRO A 169 15.45 -19.76 -10.27
N GLY A 170 16.40 -20.47 -10.89
CA GLY A 170 16.15 -21.24 -12.12
C GLY A 170 16.18 -20.45 -13.43
N ARG A 171 16.61 -19.18 -13.42
CA ARG A 171 16.99 -18.48 -14.66
C ARG A 171 18.47 -18.72 -14.94
N ASP A 172 18.75 -19.60 -15.90
CA ASP A 172 20.09 -19.76 -16.46
C ASP A 172 20.43 -18.55 -17.35
N HIS A 173 21.69 -18.09 -17.26
CA HIS A 173 22.22 -16.92 -17.96
C HIS A 173 22.48 -17.16 -19.44
#